data_AF-A0A4W5L0U6-F1
#
_entry.id   AF-A0A4W5L0U6-F1
#
_cell.length_a   1.000
_cell.length_b   1.000
_cell.length_c   1.000
_cell.angle_alpha   90.00
_cell.angle_beta   90.00
_cell.angle_gamma   90.00
#
_symmetry.space_group_name_H-M   'P 1'
#
loop_
_entity.id
_entity.type
_entity.pdbx_description
1 polymer ?
#
loop_
_entity_poly.entity_id
_entity_poly.type
_entity_poly.pdbx_seq_one_letter_code
_entity_poly.pdbx_strand_id
1 'polypeptide(L)'
;AGWQHSDSKWCRGHCTYFLSLTLSLTLTQQLSAQAAVEDSDQIFTELIRCIERRRSEVKELIRAQEKAQVSQAEGLLEQLKQEIAELRKRSTELEQLSHTEDHIHFLQSYQSLSSISVSSDLPSIVVCPLQYFGDVSKTVSELREKLEDFLKGEWTKISTTVNIVDVLLPPEPKTREQLLQYSCQLTLDPNTANTDLSLSKGNRKVTCTDQVQPYPDHPDRFTNRCQVLCREGLSGRCYWEVEWS
;
A
#
# COMPACT_ATOMS: atom_id res chain seq x y z
N ALA A 1 41.65 -43.43 -15.79
CA ALA A 1 40.73 -42.37 -15.33
C ALA A 1 40.65 -42.43 -13.81
N GLY A 2 41.09 -41.39 -13.12
CA GLY A 2 41.04 -41.32 -11.66
C GLY A 2 41.89 -40.19 -11.08
N TRP A 3 41.21 -39.09 -10.69
CA TRP A 3 41.44 -38.17 -9.56
C TRP A 3 42.83 -37.49 -9.43
N GLN A 4 43.02 -36.18 -9.59
CA GLN A 4 42.45 -34.97 -8.93
C GLN A 4 43.53 -34.28 -8.07
N HIS A 5 43.35 -32.96 -7.91
CA HIS A 5 43.95 -32.05 -6.92
C HIS A 5 45.30 -31.41 -7.25
N SER A 6 45.24 -30.17 -7.77
CA SER A 6 45.93 -29.03 -7.11
C SER A 6 45.40 -27.63 -7.53
N ASP A 7 44.48 -27.51 -8.49
CA ASP A 7 44.04 -26.19 -9.02
C ASP A 7 42.98 -25.42 -8.21
N SER A 8 42.86 -25.68 -6.92
CA SER A 8 41.58 -25.44 -6.23
C SER A 8 41.59 -24.45 -5.07
N LYS A 9 42.72 -23.90 -4.65
CA LYS A 9 42.77 -23.14 -3.38
C LYS A 9 42.84 -21.62 -3.52
N TRP A 10 43.41 -21.07 -4.59
CA TRP A 10 43.61 -19.62 -4.70
C TRP A 10 42.50 -18.88 -5.47
N CYS A 11 42.01 -19.41 -6.60
CA CYS A 11 40.82 -18.86 -7.28
C CYS A 11 39.53 -19.05 -6.49
N ARG A 12 39.48 -20.08 -5.63
CA ARG A 12 38.27 -20.43 -4.88
C ARG A 12 38.03 -19.46 -3.72
N GLY A 13 39.07 -19.06 -2.99
CA GLY A 13 38.97 -18.14 -1.85
C GLY A 13 38.45 -16.74 -2.23
N HIS A 14 39.06 -16.05 -3.19
CA HIS A 14 38.66 -14.69 -3.58
C HIS A 14 37.31 -14.65 -4.32
N CYS A 15 36.99 -15.64 -5.17
CA CYS A 15 35.64 -15.76 -5.74
C CYS A 15 34.59 -16.04 -4.65
N THR A 16 34.91 -16.85 -3.63
CA THR A 16 33.97 -17.07 -2.52
C THR A 16 33.76 -15.84 -1.65
N TYR A 17 34.78 -15.01 -1.42
CA TYR A 17 34.62 -13.74 -0.69
C TYR A 17 33.78 -12.73 -1.46
N PHE A 18 34.00 -12.57 -2.77
CA PHE A 18 33.21 -11.66 -3.60
C PHE A 18 31.77 -12.14 -3.80
N LEU A 19 31.55 -13.43 -4.06
CA LEU A 19 30.21 -14.02 -4.09
C LEU A 19 29.53 -13.91 -2.73
N SER A 20 30.25 -14.09 -1.63
CA SER A 20 29.69 -13.94 -0.28
C SER A 20 29.29 -12.49 0.02
N LEU A 21 30.07 -11.51 -0.42
CA LEU A 21 29.78 -10.10 -0.14
C LEU A 21 28.60 -9.58 -0.97
N THR A 22 28.53 -9.97 -2.26
CA THR A 22 27.39 -9.63 -3.12
C THR A 22 26.13 -10.37 -2.67
N LEU A 23 26.23 -11.66 -2.33
CA LEU A 23 25.10 -12.44 -1.79
C LEU A 23 24.61 -11.87 -0.47
N SER A 24 25.52 -11.45 0.42
CA SER A 24 25.17 -10.80 1.69
C SER A 24 24.46 -9.46 1.47
N LEU A 25 24.95 -8.63 0.54
CA LEU A 25 24.34 -7.34 0.23
C LEU A 25 22.93 -7.52 -0.37
N THR A 26 22.77 -8.43 -1.33
CA THR A 26 21.47 -8.74 -1.93
C THR A 26 20.49 -9.32 -0.91
N LEU A 27 20.98 -10.17 0.00
CA LEU A 27 20.15 -10.74 1.06
C LEU A 27 19.67 -9.66 2.03
N THR A 28 20.55 -8.73 2.42
CA THR A 28 20.17 -7.61 3.30
C THR A 28 19.16 -6.66 2.65
N GLN A 29 19.31 -6.38 1.36
CA GLN A 29 18.36 -5.54 0.62
C GLN A 29 17.01 -6.23 0.47
N GLN A 30 17.01 -7.54 0.20
CA GLN A 30 15.78 -8.34 0.12
C GLN A 30 15.05 -8.42 1.45
N LEU A 31 15.75 -8.64 2.56
CA LEU A 31 15.16 -8.64 3.91
C LEU A 31 14.58 -7.27 4.27
N SER A 32 15.29 -6.18 3.94
CA SER A 32 14.80 -4.82 4.18
C SER A 32 13.55 -4.51 3.36
N ALA A 33 13.51 -4.93 2.09
CA ALA A 33 12.33 -4.74 1.23
C ALA A 33 11.14 -5.53 1.74
N GLN A 34 11.36 -6.78 2.17
CA GLN A 34 10.32 -7.64 2.73
C GLN A 34 9.73 -7.04 4.02
N ALA A 35 10.58 -6.55 4.93
CA ALA A 35 10.13 -5.89 6.15
C ALA A 35 9.29 -4.63 5.84
N ALA A 36 9.72 -3.81 4.87
CA ALA A 36 8.95 -2.64 4.46
C ALA A 36 7.57 -3.01 3.85
N VAL A 37 7.49 -4.12 3.11
CA VAL A 37 6.22 -4.65 2.59
C VAL A 37 5.31 -5.08 3.75
N GLU A 38 5.83 -5.88 4.68
CA GLU A 38 5.07 -6.37 5.84
C GLU A 38 4.53 -5.22 6.71
N ASP A 39 5.39 -4.23 7.01
CA ASP A 39 4.99 -3.04 7.75
C ASP A 39 3.90 -2.25 7.01
N SER A 40 4.03 -2.09 5.69
CA SER A 40 3.03 -1.40 4.87
C SER A 40 1.70 -2.14 4.82
N ASP A 41 1.73 -3.47 4.69
CA ASP A 41 0.54 -4.33 4.69
C ASP A 41 -0.20 -4.27 6.04
N GLN A 42 0.54 -4.22 7.15
CA GLN A 42 -0.04 -4.03 8.47
C GLN A 42 -0.78 -2.68 8.56
N ILE A 43 -0.15 -1.59 8.12
CA ILE A 43 -0.75 -0.25 8.13
C ILE A 43 -2.03 -0.23 7.29
N PHE A 44 -2.01 -0.78 6.07
CA PHE A 44 -3.21 -0.85 5.23
C PHE A 44 -4.32 -1.69 5.86
N THR A 45 -3.96 -2.80 6.51
CA THR A 45 -4.92 -3.64 7.24
C THR A 45 -5.61 -2.86 8.35
N GLU A 46 -4.87 -2.08 9.13
CA GLU A 46 -5.43 -1.23 10.20
C GLU A 46 -6.35 -0.14 9.65
N LEU A 47 -5.98 0.50 8.54
CA LEU A 47 -6.81 1.50 7.86
C LEU A 47 -8.13 0.90 7.35
N ILE A 48 -8.09 -0.27 6.71
CA ILE A 48 -9.29 -0.99 6.24
C ILE A 48 -10.21 -1.26 7.42
N ARG A 49 -9.69 -1.81 8.53
CA ARG A 49 -10.48 -2.06 9.74
C ARG A 49 -11.11 -0.78 10.30
N CYS A 50 -10.40 0.35 10.25
CA CYS A 50 -10.95 1.62 10.69
C CYS A 50 -12.12 2.09 9.80
N ILE A 51 -12.00 1.96 8.48
CA ILE A 51 -13.07 2.31 7.54
C ILE A 51 -14.29 1.40 7.74
N GLU A 52 -14.07 0.09 7.93
CA GLU A 52 -15.16 -0.87 8.21
C GLU A 52 -15.89 -0.57 9.52
N ARG A 53 -15.16 -0.15 10.56
CA ARG A 53 -15.74 0.30 11.83
C ARG A 53 -16.63 1.53 11.61
N ARG A 54 -16.12 2.57 10.94
CA ARG A 54 -16.91 3.79 10.63
C ARG A 54 -18.13 3.49 9.77
N ARG A 55 -18.01 2.58 8.80
CA ARG A 55 -19.15 2.09 8.00
C ARG A 55 -20.25 1.50 8.89
N SER A 56 -19.85 0.68 9.88
CA SER A 56 -20.80 0.08 10.82
C SER A 56 -21.45 1.15 11.71
N GLU A 57 -20.69 2.11 12.22
CA GLU A 57 -21.21 3.23 13.02
C GLU A 57 -22.27 4.05 12.24
N VAL A 58 -22.01 4.38 10.97
CA VAL A 58 -22.99 5.09 10.12
C VAL A 58 -24.28 4.28 9.96
N LYS A 59 -24.17 2.96 9.75
CA LYS A 59 -25.34 2.07 9.64
C LYS A 59 -26.15 2.06 10.93
N GLU A 60 -25.50 1.93 12.08
CA GLU A 60 -26.17 1.93 13.37
C GLU A 60 -26.86 3.26 13.67
N LEU A 61 -26.25 4.40 13.35
CA LEU A 61 -26.86 5.72 13.49
C LEU A 61 -28.15 5.85 12.66
N ILE A 62 -28.12 5.41 11.39
CA ILE A 62 -29.29 5.41 10.51
C ILE A 62 -30.41 4.55 11.11
N ARG A 63 -30.09 3.33 11.56
CA ARG A 63 -31.07 2.40 12.15
C ARG A 63 -31.64 2.89 13.47
N ALA A 64 -30.81 3.51 14.31
CA ALA A 64 -31.26 4.09 15.57
C ALA A 64 -32.25 5.25 15.33
N GLN A 65 -31.95 6.13 14.38
CA GLN A 65 -32.84 7.24 14.01
C GLN A 65 -34.14 6.73 13.39
N GLU A 66 -34.07 5.78 12.45
CA GLU A 66 -35.25 5.13 11.86
C GLU A 66 -36.15 4.54 12.96
N LYS A 67 -35.57 3.74 13.87
CA LYS A 67 -36.31 3.12 14.97
C LYS A 67 -36.95 4.14 15.91
N ALA A 68 -36.23 5.21 16.28
CA ALA A 68 -36.76 6.25 17.15
C ALA A 68 -37.97 6.96 16.53
N GLN A 69 -37.90 7.29 15.24
CA GLN A 69 -39.00 7.93 14.51
C GLN A 69 -40.20 6.99 14.36
N VAL A 70 -39.97 5.70 14.06
CA VAL A 70 -41.03 4.69 13.98
C VAL A 70 -41.73 4.51 15.34
N SER A 71 -40.98 4.34 16.43
CA SER A 71 -41.57 4.20 17.77
C SER A 71 -42.34 5.43 18.22
N GLN A 72 -41.91 6.64 17.83
CA GLN A 72 -42.67 7.86 18.07
C GLN A 72 -44.01 7.86 17.32
N ALA A 73 -44.00 7.47 16.04
CA ALA A 73 -45.22 7.39 15.23
C ALA A 73 -46.19 6.31 15.74
N GLU A 74 -45.69 5.16 16.16
CA GLU A 74 -46.49 4.09 16.77
C GLU A 74 -47.15 4.55 18.08
N GLY A 75 -46.43 5.30 18.92
CA GLY A 75 -46.98 5.87 20.15
C GLY A 75 -48.14 6.84 19.89
N LEU A 76 -47.98 7.75 18.92
CA LEU A 76 -49.04 8.68 18.51
C LEU A 76 -50.24 7.94 17.92
N LEU A 77 -50.01 6.90 17.11
CA LEU A 77 -51.08 6.08 16.54
C LEU A 77 -51.92 5.40 17.63
N GLU A 78 -51.28 4.89 18.68
CA GLU A 78 -51.99 4.23 19.77
C GLU A 78 -52.80 5.23 20.62
N GLN A 79 -52.26 6.42 20.87
CA GLN A 79 -53.01 7.52 21.50
C GLN A 79 -54.27 7.88 20.69
N LEU A 80 -54.15 8.05 19.37
CA LEU A 80 -55.27 8.36 18.50
C LEU A 80 -56.34 7.25 18.49
N LYS A 81 -55.94 5.97 18.51
CA LYS A 81 -56.90 4.86 18.59
C LYS A 81 -57.70 4.90 19.90
N GLN A 82 -57.04 5.19 21.02
CA GLN A 82 -57.68 5.29 22.32
C GLN A 82 -58.69 6.46 22.35
N GLU A 83 -58.30 7.64 21.84
CA GLU A 83 -59.21 8.79 21.72
C GLU A 83 -60.42 8.50 20.84
N ILE A 84 -60.23 7.83 19.69
CA ILE A 84 -61.35 7.40 18.82
C ILE A 84 -62.29 6.44 19.57
N ALA A 85 -61.74 5.50 20.36
CA ALA A 85 -62.54 4.57 21.13
C ALA A 85 -63.37 5.28 22.21
N GLU A 86 -62.78 6.23 22.92
CA GLU A 86 -63.46 7.06 23.92
C GLU A 86 -64.56 7.94 23.30
N LEU A 87 -64.25 8.59 22.16
CA LEU A 87 -65.22 9.37 21.40
C LEU A 87 -66.40 8.52 20.92
N ARG A 88 -66.13 7.31 20.41
CA ARG A 88 -67.19 6.36 20.00
C ARG A 88 -68.06 5.94 21.17
N LYS A 89 -67.46 5.62 22.32
CA LYS A 89 -68.20 5.28 23.55
C LYS A 89 -69.10 6.43 23.97
N ARG A 90 -68.56 7.65 24.03
CA ARG A 90 -69.33 8.85 24.38
C ARG A 90 -70.48 9.11 23.40
N SER A 91 -70.24 8.92 22.12
CA SER A 91 -71.29 9.03 21.09
C SER A 91 -72.46 8.08 21.40
N THR A 92 -72.18 6.82 21.76
CA THR A 92 -73.22 5.86 22.13
C THR A 92 -73.96 6.22 23.43
N GLU A 93 -73.26 6.77 24.43
CA GLU A 93 -73.87 7.22 25.69
C GLU A 93 -74.77 8.45 25.48
N LEU A 94 -74.35 9.40 24.62
CA LEU A 94 -75.16 10.55 24.22
C LEU A 94 -76.39 10.13 23.41
N GLU A 95 -76.24 9.16 22.51
CA GLU A 95 -77.36 8.60 21.76
C GLU A 95 -78.37 7.93 22.70
N GLN A 96 -77.92 7.17 23.71
CA GLN A 96 -78.83 6.60 24.70
C GLN A 96 -79.53 7.67 25.55
N LEU A 97 -78.81 8.72 25.93
CA LEU A 97 -79.35 9.80 26.74
C LEU A 97 -80.40 10.62 25.99
N SER A 98 -80.26 10.79 24.66
CA SER A 98 -81.24 11.53 23.83
C SER A 98 -82.61 10.85 23.78
N HIS A 99 -82.68 9.54 24.00
CA HIS A 99 -83.91 8.76 24.06
C HIS A 99 -84.54 8.69 25.47
N THR A 100 -83.95 9.38 26.47
CA THR A 100 -84.46 9.36 27.86
C THR A 100 -85.59 10.37 28.06
N GLU A 101 -86.76 9.91 28.52
CA GLU A 101 -87.93 10.76 28.80
C GLU A 101 -87.87 11.48 30.18
N ASP A 102 -87.02 11.02 31.10
CA ASP A 102 -86.78 11.67 32.40
C ASP A 102 -85.82 12.85 32.26
N HIS A 103 -86.38 14.06 32.28
CA HIS A 103 -85.63 15.31 32.14
C HIS A 103 -84.67 15.61 33.31
N ILE A 104 -84.92 15.08 34.52
CA ILE A 104 -84.01 15.29 35.65
C ILE A 104 -82.78 14.40 35.48
N HIS A 105 -82.98 13.13 35.13
CA HIS A 105 -81.89 12.20 34.81
C HIS A 105 -81.06 12.67 33.61
N PHE A 106 -81.71 13.25 32.59
CA PHE A 106 -81.05 13.88 31.45
C PHE A 106 -80.07 14.96 31.88
N LEU A 107 -80.53 15.93 32.69
CA LEU A 107 -79.71 17.05 33.13
C LEU A 107 -78.49 16.60 33.97
N GLN A 108 -78.69 15.62 34.87
CA GLN A 108 -77.61 15.09 35.72
C GLN A 108 -76.55 14.31 34.91
N SER A 109 -77.01 13.48 33.95
CA SER A 109 -76.12 12.64 33.13
C SER A 109 -75.36 13.47 32.09
N TYR A 110 -76.03 14.43 31.46
CA TYR A 110 -75.41 15.33 30.49
C TYR A 110 -74.29 16.17 31.13
N GLN A 111 -74.50 16.66 32.35
CA GLN A 111 -73.50 17.44 33.07
C GLN A 111 -72.21 16.63 33.31
N SER A 112 -72.36 15.35 33.66
CA SER A 112 -71.24 14.42 33.84
C SER A 112 -70.47 14.19 32.53
N LEU A 113 -71.19 13.97 31.42
CA LEU A 113 -70.59 13.78 30.09
C LEU A 113 -69.91 15.06 29.58
N SER A 114 -70.48 16.24 29.85
CA SER A 114 -69.98 17.53 29.35
C SER A 114 -68.64 17.97 29.95
N SER A 115 -68.30 17.47 31.14
CA SER A 115 -67.12 17.93 31.92
C SER A 115 -65.77 17.35 31.48
N ILE A 116 -65.78 16.26 30.70
CA ILE A 116 -64.55 15.64 30.18
C ILE A 116 -64.14 16.34 28.88
N SER A 117 -63.05 17.10 28.95
CA SER A 117 -62.35 17.66 27.80
C SER A 117 -61.66 16.53 27.05
N VAL A 118 -62.10 16.25 25.82
CA VAL A 118 -61.30 15.49 24.86
C VAL A 118 -60.03 16.31 24.65
N SER A 119 -58.90 15.79 25.12
CA SER A 119 -57.62 16.49 25.12
C SER A 119 -57.34 17.06 23.73
N SER A 120 -57.17 18.39 23.65
CA SER A 120 -56.84 19.09 22.41
C SER A 120 -55.34 19.16 22.18
N ASP A 121 -54.54 18.47 23.00
CA ASP A 121 -53.08 18.56 23.04
C ASP A 121 -52.39 17.51 22.18
N LEU A 122 -52.96 17.20 21.01
CA LEU A 122 -52.22 16.45 20.00
C LEU A 122 -51.07 17.32 19.49
N PRO A 123 -49.81 16.88 19.60
CA PRO A 123 -48.70 17.62 19.01
C PRO A 123 -48.98 17.77 17.52
N SER A 124 -48.81 18.98 16.99
CA SER A 124 -48.81 19.22 15.54
C SER A 124 -47.89 18.19 14.88
N ILE A 125 -48.48 17.23 14.17
CA ILE A 125 -47.73 16.20 13.46
C ILE A 125 -47.06 16.91 12.29
N VAL A 126 -45.84 17.41 12.51
CA VAL A 126 -44.96 17.80 11.42
C VAL A 126 -44.52 16.50 10.74
N VAL A 127 -45.32 16.04 9.79
CA VAL A 127 -44.92 14.98 8.86
C VAL A 127 -43.81 15.57 7.98
N CYS A 128 -42.56 15.42 8.40
CA CYS A 128 -41.41 15.81 7.61
C CYS A 128 -41.32 14.89 6.38
N PRO A 129 -41.53 15.40 5.14
CA PRO A 129 -41.57 14.56 3.96
C PRO A 129 -40.16 14.05 3.60
N LEU A 130 -39.99 12.72 3.56
CA LEU A 130 -39.11 11.92 2.66
C LEU A 130 -37.62 12.28 2.45
N GLN A 131 -37.05 13.33 3.04
CA GLN A 131 -35.67 13.77 2.77
C GLN A 131 -34.60 13.28 3.77
N TYR A 132 -34.95 12.43 4.74
CA TYR A 132 -34.16 12.25 5.97
C TYR A 132 -32.77 11.60 5.82
N PHE A 133 -32.51 10.83 4.75
CA PHE A 133 -31.22 10.13 4.57
C PHE A 133 -30.49 10.47 3.27
N GLY A 134 -31.09 11.26 2.38
CA GLY A 134 -30.42 11.71 1.15
C GLY A 134 -29.16 12.53 1.47
N ASP A 135 -29.25 13.38 2.50
CA ASP A 135 -28.13 14.17 3.00
C ASP A 135 -27.02 13.29 3.58
N VAL A 136 -27.36 12.18 4.26
CA VAL A 136 -26.36 11.24 4.78
C VAL A 136 -25.56 10.62 3.64
N SER A 137 -26.24 10.18 2.56
CA SER A 137 -25.54 9.65 1.38
C SER A 137 -24.65 10.73 0.74
N LYS A 138 -25.12 11.98 0.67
CA LYS A 138 -24.33 13.09 0.13
C LYS A 138 -23.08 13.35 0.98
N THR A 139 -23.21 13.42 2.30
CA THR A 139 -22.08 13.62 3.21
C THR A 139 -21.08 12.47 3.16
N VAL A 140 -21.54 11.21 3.02
CA VAL A 140 -20.66 10.05 2.83
C VAL A 140 -19.93 10.12 1.49
N SER A 141 -20.60 10.58 0.42
CA SER A 141 -19.94 10.85 -0.87
C SER A 141 -18.87 11.94 -0.75
N GLU A 142 -19.15 13.05 -0.08
CA GLU A 142 -18.16 14.11 0.17
C GLU A 142 -16.95 13.61 0.98
N LEU A 143 -17.16 12.72 1.95
CA LEU A 143 -16.08 12.04 2.67
C LEU A 143 -15.23 11.18 1.72
N ARG A 144 -15.87 10.42 0.83
CA ARG A 144 -15.17 9.60 -0.17
C ARG A 144 -14.27 10.44 -1.05
N GLU A 145 -14.79 11.52 -1.64
CA GLU A 145 -14.00 12.39 -2.53
C GLU A 145 -12.78 12.98 -1.81
N LYS A 146 -12.95 13.46 -0.57
CA LYS A 146 -11.84 13.97 0.25
C LYS A 146 -10.77 12.90 0.54
N LEU A 147 -11.20 11.67 0.79
CA LEU A 147 -10.28 10.56 1.03
C LEU A 147 -9.52 10.19 -0.25
N GLU A 148 -10.20 10.14 -1.39
CA GLU A 148 -9.59 9.86 -2.69
C GLU A 148 -8.55 10.94 -3.06
N ASP A 149 -8.87 12.21 -2.86
CA ASP A 149 -7.94 13.33 -3.09
C ASP A 149 -6.71 13.24 -2.18
N PHE A 150 -6.90 12.94 -0.90
CA PHE A 150 -5.81 12.76 0.05
C PHE A 150 -4.90 11.59 -0.34
N LEU A 151 -5.50 10.43 -0.65
CA LEU A 151 -4.77 9.23 -1.05
C LEU A 151 -3.97 9.47 -2.33
N LYS A 152 -4.54 10.18 -3.32
CA LYS A 152 -3.85 10.54 -4.55
C LYS A 152 -2.61 11.39 -4.28
N GLY A 153 -2.70 12.36 -3.37
CA GLY A 153 -1.57 13.19 -2.96
C GLY A 153 -0.45 12.38 -2.31
N GLU A 154 -0.79 11.57 -1.30
CA GLU A 154 0.21 10.77 -0.58
C GLU A 154 0.82 9.65 -1.44
N TRP A 155 0.03 9.07 -2.36
CA TRP A 155 0.53 8.05 -3.29
C TRP A 155 1.71 8.54 -4.13
N THR A 156 1.68 9.79 -4.58
CA THR A 156 2.81 10.37 -5.34
C THR A 156 4.10 10.42 -4.51
N LYS A 157 4.00 10.68 -3.20
CA LYS A 157 5.16 10.72 -2.30
C LYS A 157 5.71 9.32 -2.02
N ILE A 158 4.82 8.35 -1.78
CA ILE A 158 5.19 6.95 -1.59
C ILE A 158 5.90 6.44 -2.84
N SER A 159 5.29 6.64 -4.01
CA SER A 159 5.88 6.25 -5.30
C SER A 159 7.26 6.87 -5.52
N THR A 160 7.42 8.16 -5.23
CA THR A 160 8.73 8.84 -5.34
C THR A 160 9.76 8.24 -4.37
N THR A 161 9.36 7.93 -3.13
CA THR A 161 10.25 7.35 -2.11
C THR A 161 10.73 5.95 -2.49
N VAL A 162 9.84 5.12 -3.04
CA VAL A 162 10.20 3.79 -3.56
C VAL A 162 11.17 3.90 -4.73
N ASN A 163 10.95 4.85 -5.65
CA ASN A 163 11.83 5.05 -6.81
C ASN A 163 13.23 5.60 -6.45
N ILE A 164 13.39 6.31 -5.32
CA ILE A 164 14.71 6.78 -4.83
C ILE A 164 15.63 5.60 -4.49
N VAL A 165 15.10 4.45 -4.10
CA VAL A 165 15.91 3.24 -3.79
C VAL A 165 16.67 2.75 -5.03
N ASP A 166 16.14 2.98 -6.23
CA ASP A 166 16.79 2.64 -7.51
C ASP A 166 17.95 3.61 -7.85
N VAL A 167 17.93 4.83 -7.30
CA VAL A 167 18.93 5.90 -7.53
C VAL A 167 20.22 5.70 -6.71
N LEU A 168 20.22 4.78 -5.74
CA LEU A 168 21.44 4.46 -4.98
C LEU A 168 22.47 3.68 -5.80
N LEU A 169 22.09 3.17 -6.99
CA LEU A 169 23.04 2.70 -7.99
C LEU A 169 23.55 3.93 -8.77
N PRO A 170 24.84 4.27 -8.71
CA PRO A 170 25.37 5.41 -9.46
C PRO A 170 25.11 5.20 -10.95
N PRO A 171 24.62 6.24 -11.67
CA PRO A 171 24.21 6.11 -13.06
C PRO A 171 25.34 5.55 -13.93
N GLU A 172 24.98 4.76 -14.94
CA GLU A 172 25.94 4.27 -15.92
C GLU A 172 26.64 5.46 -16.59
N PRO A 173 27.99 5.48 -16.62
CA PRO A 173 28.74 6.57 -17.25
C PRO A 173 28.47 6.60 -18.76
N LYS A 174 28.04 7.76 -19.28
CA LYS A 174 27.63 7.94 -20.68
C LYS A 174 28.67 8.68 -21.53
N THR A 175 29.62 9.37 -20.89
CA THR A 175 30.70 10.08 -21.59
C THR A 175 32.06 9.49 -21.26
N ARG A 176 33.05 9.72 -22.15
CA ARG A 176 34.42 9.27 -21.94
C ARG A 176 35.02 9.86 -20.67
N GLU A 177 34.72 11.12 -20.35
CA GLU A 177 35.20 11.81 -19.14
C GLU A 177 34.67 11.14 -17.86
N GLN A 178 33.43 10.65 -17.89
CA GLN A 178 32.84 9.92 -16.78
C GLN A 178 33.45 8.52 -16.63
N LEU A 179 33.75 7.84 -17.75
CA LEU A 179 34.47 6.56 -17.75
C LEU A 179 35.89 6.70 -17.20
N LEU A 180 36.58 7.79 -17.55
CA LEU A 180 37.94 8.09 -17.08
C LEU A 180 38.03 8.27 -15.55
N GLN A 181 36.94 8.61 -14.86
CA GLN A 181 36.90 8.63 -13.38
C GLN A 181 37.15 7.24 -12.76
N TYR A 182 36.87 6.17 -13.51
CA TYR A 182 37.12 4.78 -13.14
C TYR A 182 38.37 4.21 -13.81
N SER A 183 39.24 5.07 -14.36
CA SER A 183 40.41 4.62 -15.10
C SER A 183 41.39 3.85 -14.22
N CYS A 184 41.76 2.66 -14.68
CA CYS A 184 42.79 1.83 -14.07
C CYS A 184 43.95 1.65 -15.05
N GLN A 185 45.18 1.74 -14.54
CA GLN A 185 46.36 1.41 -15.32
C GLN A 185 46.65 -0.08 -15.18
N LEU A 186 46.54 -0.80 -16.29
CA LEU A 186 46.82 -2.23 -16.34
C LEU A 186 48.25 -2.49 -16.80
N THR A 187 48.87 -3.53 -16.24
CA THR A 187 50.16 -4.04 -16.68
C THR A 187 50.02 -5.52 -17.03
N LEU A 188 50.51 -5.89 -18.20
CA LEU A 188 50.48 -7.26 -18.70
C LEU A 188 51.42 -8.13 -17.88
N ASP A 189 50.98 -9.35 -17.56
CA ASP A 189 51.77 -10.29 -16.77
C ASP A 189 52.63 -11.20 -17.67
N PRO A 190 53.97 -11.06 -17.66
CA PRO A 190 54.85 -11.92 -18.44
C PRO A 190 54.77 -13.40 -18.07
N ASN A 191 54.27 -13.73 -16.88
CA ASN A 191 54.11 -15.12 -16.44
C ASN A 191 52.94 -15.82 -17.14
N THR A 192 51.96 -15.05 -17.62
CA THR A 192 50.80 -15.58 -18.35
C THR A 192 50.97 -15.52 -19.87
N ALA A 193 51.80 -14.58 -20.36
CA ALA A 193 51.95 -14.31 -21.77
C ALA A 193 52.38 -15.54 -22.59
N ASN A 194 51.65 -15.84 -23.65
CA ASN A 194 52.06 -16.87 -24.60
C ASN A 194 53.43 -16.55 -25.24
N THR A 195 54.17 -17.59 -25.61
CA THR A 195 55.53 -17.45 -26.16
C THR A 195 55.59 -16.73 -27.49
N ASP A 196 54.49 -16.65 -28.24
CA ASP A 196 54.46 -15.94 -29.53
C ASP A 196 54.13 -14.43 -29.35
N LEU A 197 54.01 -13.97 -28.10
CA LEU A 197 53.71 -12.58 -27.75
C LEU A 197 54.89 -11.88 -27.10
N SER A 198 55.36 -10.79 -27.71
CA SER A 198 56.39 -9.93 -27.13
C SER A 198 55.76 -8.80 -26.31
N LEU A 199 56.15 -8.69 -25.04
CA LEU A 199 55.75 -7.60 -24.15
C LEU A 199 56.80 -6.49 -24.16
N SER A 200 56.34 -5.25 -24.30
CA SER A 200 57.21 -4.07 -24.35
C SER A 200 56.56 -2.86 -23.67
N LYS A 201 57.29 -1.73 -23.63
CA LYS A 201 56.86 -0.48 -22.97
C LYS A 201 56.41 -0.69 -21.52
N GLY A 202 57.25 -1.36 -20.72
CA GLY A 202 56.93 -1.67 -19.32
C GLY A 202 55.71 -2.59 -19.18
N ASN A 203 55.59 -3.57 -20.08
CA ASN A 203 54.47 -4.52 -20.17
C ASN A 203 53.11 -3.86 -20.41
N ARG A 204 53.07 -2.74 -21.14
CA ARG A 204 51.82 -2.07 -21.55
C ARG A 204 51.53 -2.19 -23.05
N LYS A 205 52.44 -2.79 -23.80
CA LYS A 205 52.25 -3.11 -25.21
C LYS A 205 52.52 -4.58 -25.45
N VAL A 206 51.64 -5.22 -26.20
CA VAL A 206 51.81 -6.58 -26.69
C VAL A 206 51.93 -6.56 -28.21
N THR A 207 52.76 -7.43 -28.77
CA THR A 207 52.92 -7.58 -30.23
C THR A 207 53.07 -9.05 -30.55
N CYS A 208 52.37 -9.52 -31.58
CA CYS A 208 52.53 -10.87 -32.09
C CYS A 208 53.84 -10.96 -32.88
N THR A 209 54.63 -12.00 -32.64
CA THR A 209 55.92 -12.19 -33.27
C THR A 209 56.10 -13.63 -33.72
N ASP A 210 56.69 -13.84 -34.89
CA ASP A 210 57.01 -15.19 -35.40
C ASP A 210 58.17 -15.87 -34.64
N GLN A 211 58.82 -15.15 -33.72
CA GLN A 211 59.89 -15.67 -32.87
C GLN A 211 59.38 -15.99 -31.47
N VAL A 212 59.66 -17.22 -31.02
CA VAL A 212 59.35 -17.70 -29.67
C VAL A 212 60.12 -16.85 -28.64
N GLN A 213 59.39 -16.12 -27.82
CA GLN A 213 59.94 -15.27 -26.77
C GLN A 213 60.48 -16.14 -25.62
N PRO A 214 61.66 -15.80 -25.06
CA PRO A 214 62.36 -16.62 -24.07
C PRO A 214 61.81 -16.43 -22.65
N TYR A 215 60.50 -16.57 -22.46
CA TYR A 215 59.92 -16.48 -21.13
C TYR A 215 60.18 -17.76 -20.33
N PRO A 216 60.43 -17.67 -19.01
CA PRO A 216 60.56 -18.85 -18.15
C PRO A 216 59.28 -19.69 -18.15
N ASP A 217 59.41 -21.01 -18.01
CA ASP A 217 58.25 -21.88 -17.83
C ASP A 217 57.46 -21.47 -16.59
N HIS A 218 56.14 -21.35 -16.75
CA HIS A 218 55.24 -20.95 -15.68
C HIS A 218 53.89 -21.68 -15.83
N PRO A 219 53.28 -22.19 -14.74
CA PRO A 219 52.02 -22.93 -14.81
C PRO A 219 50.87 -22.11 -15.39
N ASP A 220 50.86 -20.81 -15.16
CA ASP A 220 49.80 -19.90 -15.65
C ASP A 220 50.01 -19.44 -17.11
N ARG A 221 51.06 -19.92 -17.79
CA ARG A 221 51.40 -19.49 -19.16
C ARG A 221 50.45 -20.12 -20.17
N PHE A 222 49.88 -19.29 -21.04
CA PHE A 222 49.11 -19.81 -22.16
C PHE A 222 50.02 -20.48 -23.19
N THR A 223 49.84 -21.79 -23.41
CA THR A 223 50.65 -22.55 -24.38
C THR A 223 49.97 -22.69 -25.75
N ASN A 224 48.63 -22.67 -25.80
CA ASN A 224 47.88 -23.04 -27.01
C ASN A 224 47.24 -21.85 -27.74
N ARG A 225 47.21 -20.66 -27.12
CA ARG A 225 46.57 -19.45 -27.66
C ARG A 225 47.45 -18.25 -27.36
N CYS A 226 47.57 -17.32 -28.33
CA CYS A 226 48.27 -16.04 -28.17
C CYS A 226 47.46 -15.11 -27.25
N GLN A 227 47.53 -15.34 -25.95
CA GLN A 227 46.83 -14.58 -24.90
C GLN A 227 47.81 -14.13 -23.81
N VAL A 228 47.41 -13.11 -23.07
CA VAL A 228 48.12 -12.57 -21.90
C VAL A 228 47.09 -11.92 -20.96
N LEU A 229 47.26 -12.07 -19.65
CA LEU A 229 46.44 -11.42 -18.63
C LEU A 229 47.15 -10.19 -18.06
N CYS A 230 46.40 -9.33 -17.37
CA CYS A 230 46.97 -8.28 -16.54
C CYS A 230 47.32 -8.80 -15.14
N ARG A 231 48.22 -8.10 -14.45
CA ARG A 231 48.64 -8.43 -13.08
C ARG A 231 47.62 -7.99 -12.04
N GLU A 232 46.90 -6.91 -12.33
CA GLU A 232 45.96 -6.28 -11.42
C GLU A 232 44.66 -7.11 -11.33
N GLY A 233 44.26 -7.45 -10.11
CA GLY A 233 42.92 -7.97 -9.86
C GLY A 233 41.90 -6.83 -9.89
N LEU A 234 40.96 -6.87 -10.83
CA LEU A 234 39.94 -5.83 -10.96
C LEU A 234 38.70 -6.15 -10.12
N SER A 235 38.19 -5.16 -9.40
CA SER A 235 36.96 -5.24 -8.61
C SER A 235 36.18 -3.93 -8.67
N GLY A 236 34.85 -4.01 -8.76
CA GLY A 236 33.99 -2.82 -8.90
C GLY A 236 33.99 -2.28 -10.34
N ARG A 237 33.74 -0.97 -10.50
CA ARG A 237 33.76 -0.31 -11.82
C ARG A 237 35.20 0.05 -12.19
N CYS A 238 35.68 -0.48 -13.30
CA CYS A 238 37.02 -0.21 -13.84
C CYS A 238 36.92 0.08 -15.33
N TYR A 239 37.76 1.00 -15.81
CA TYR A 239 37.83 1.40 -17.21
C TYR A 239 39.29 1.43 -17.68
N TRP A 240 39.55 0.91 -18.87
CA TRP A 240 40.85 0.98 -19.53
C TRP A 240 40.65 1.14 -21.03
N GLU A 241 41.62 1.77 -21.68
CA GLU A 241 41.63 1.97 -23.14
C GLU A 241 42.79 1.18 -23.74
N VAL A 242 42.56 0.60 -24.91
CA VAL A 242 43.57 -0.13 -25.67
C VAL A 242 43.64 0.48 -27.06
N GLU A 243 44.85 0.85 -27.47
CA GLU A 243 45.16 1.27 -28.82
C GLU A 243 45.54 0.03 -29.64
N TRP A 244 44.89 -0.17 -30.79
CA TRP A 244 45.17 -1.27 -31.72
C TRP A 244 45.69 -0.67 -33.01
N SER A 245 46.81 -1.20 -33.50
CA SER A 245 47.50 -0.78 -34.73
C SER A 245 47.89 -1.97 -35.55
#